data_AF-A0A920QKQ6-F1
#
_entry.id   AF-A0A920QKQ6-F1
#
_cell.length_a   1.000
_cell.length_b   1.000
_cell.length_c   1.000
_cell.angle_alpha   90.00
_cell.angle_beta   90.00
_cell.angle_gamma   90.00
#
_symmetry.space_group_name_H-M   'P 1'
#
loop_
_entity.id
_entity.type
_entity.pdbx_description
1 polymer ?
#
loop_
_entity_poly.entity_id
_entity_poly.type
_entity_poly.pdbx_seq_one_letter_code
_entity_poly.pdbx_strand_id
1 'polypeptide(L)'
;MLASAGMMNPQIRFGEDLMSRVSYVMMHPDGDAEMTKVIREPINELAENVATKANRKLDEIVEVTFVGNPIMHHLLLGINPLELGGHLSLWQRMKA
;
A
#
# COMPACT_ATOMS: atom_id res chain seq x y z
N MET A 1 14.34 -3.76 -20.57
CA MET A 1 13.59 -2.88 -19.65
C MET A 1 13.55 -1.50 -20.27
N LEU A 2 12.37 -0.89 -20.49
CA LEU A 2 12.25 0.41 -21.18
C LEU A 2 12.48 1.62 -20.25
N ALA A 3 12.07 1.49 -18.98
CA ALA A 3 12.26 2.51 -17.95
C ALA A 3 12.14 1.86 -16.56
N SER A 4 12.66 2.55 -15.54
CA SER A 4 12.48 2.21 -14.12
C SER A 4 12.29 3.47 -13.28
N ALA A 5 11.47 3.36 -12.24
CA ALA A 5 11.27 4.38 -11.22
C ALA A 5 10.96 3.69 -9.89
N GLY A 6 11.27 4.36 -8.79
CA GLY A 6 10.99 3.86 -7.45
C GLY A 6 10.92 5.01 -6.46
N MET A 7 10.22 4.78 -5.35
CA MET A 7 10.07 5.75 -4.28
C MET A 7 9.87 5.05 -2.94
N MET A 8 10.07 5.81 -1.86
CA MET A 8 9.75 5.34 -0.51
C MET A 8 8.24 5.12 -0.38
N ASN A 9 7.82 4.04 0.28
CA ASN A 9 6.42 3.80 0.56
C ASN A 9 5.91 4.87 1.55
N PRO A 10 5.01 5.79 1.13
CA PRO A 10 4.57 6.91 1.97
C PRO A 10 3.72 6.44 3.17
N GLN A 11 3.34 5.16 3.22
CA GLN A 11 2.70 4.57 4.40
C GLN A 11 3.61 4.51 5.63
N ILE A 12 4.91 4.82 5.51
CA ILE A 12 5.84 4.93 6.64
C ILE A 12 5.34 5.87 7.75
N ARG A 13 4.56 6.91 7.37
CA ARG A 13 3.96 7.85 8.33
C ARG A 13 2.90 7.24 9.25
N PHE A 14 2.39 6.06 8.92
CA PHE A 14 1.40 5.31 9.69
C PHE A 14 2.03 4.17 10.51
N GLY A 15 3.33 3.97 10.38
CA GLY A 15 4.05 2.85 10.98
C GLY A 15 5.30 2.51 10.18
N GLU A 16 6.42 2.40 10.89
CA GLU A 16 7.72 2.06 10.30
C GLU A 16 7.71 0.64 9.72
N ASP A 17 6.98 -0.27 10.36
CA ASP A 17 6.87 -1.67 9.98
C ASP A 17 5.43 -2.09 9.63
N LEU A 18 5.27 -3.36 9.25
CA LEU A 18 3.99 -3.93 8.87
C LEU A 18 2.96 -3.95 10.02
N MET A 19 3.41 -4.21 11.24
CA MET A 19 2.55 -4.44 12.40
C MET A 19 2.04 -3.13 12.99
N SER A 20 2.88 -2.09 13.02
CA SER A 20 2.51 -0.73 13.39
C SER A 20 1.47 -0.15 12.43
N ARG A 21 1.56 -0.45 11.13
CA ARG A 21 0.54 -0.09 10.14
C ARG A 21 -0.80 -0.77 10.36
N VAL A 22 -0.81 -2.08 10.65
CA VAL A 22 -2.05 -2.79 11.01
C VAL A 22 -2.65 -2.21 12.28
N SER A 23 -1.82 -1.87 13.28
CA SER A 23 -2.28 -1.21 14.50
C SER A 23 -2.90 0.16 14.22
N TYR A 24 -2.35 0.93 13.28
CA TYR A 24 -2.93 2.20 12.85
C TYR A 24 -4.35 2.03 12.32
N VAL A 25 -4.56 1.06 11.42
CA VAL A 25 -5.90 0.72 10.88
C VAL A 25 -6.87 0.27 11.97
N MET A 26 -6.40 -0.44 13.00
CA MET A 26 -7.23 -0.85 14.14
C MET A 26 -7.70 0.31 15.02
N MET A 27 -6.84 1.32 15.19
CA MET A 27 -7.06 2.40 16.15
C MET A 27 -7.77 3.62 15.53
N HIS A 28 -7.78 3.73 14.20
CA HIS A 28 -8.34 4.88 13.50
C HIS A 28 -9.51 4.43 12.62
N PRO A 29 -10.71 4.96 12.86
CA PRO A 29 -11.80 4.86 11.89
C PRO A 29 -11.30 5.27 10.50
N ASP A 30 -11.63 4.48 9.48
CA ASP A 30 -11.23 4.69 8.08
C ASP A 30 -9.71 4.67 7.81
N GLY A 31 -8.89 4.16 8.73
CA GLY A 31 -7.44 4.08 8.56
C GLY A 31 -7.02 3.24 7.34
N ASP A 32 -7.79 2.20 6.99
CA ASP A 32 -7.61 1.41 5.78
C ASP A 32 -7.87 2.22 4.50
N ALA A 33 -8.92 3.04 4.47
CA ALA A 33 -9.21 3.93 3.35
C ALA A 33 -8.10 4.98 3.16
N GLU A 34 -7.59 5.56 4.25
CA GLU A 34 -6.46 6.50 4.17
C GLU A 34 -5.21 5.82 3.62
N MET A 35 -4.84 4.64 4.17
CA MET A 35 -3.67 3.90 3.70
C MET A 35 -3.79 3.43 2.24
N THR A 36 -5.02 3.15 1.79
CA THR A 36 -5.34 2.82 0.39
C THR A 36 -5.09 4.00 -0.53
N LYS A 37 -5.56 5.20 -0.15
CA LYS A 37 -5.30 6.42 -0.90
C LYS A 37 -3.79 6.69 -1.00
N VAL A 38 -3.10 6.61 0.13
CA VAL A 38 -1.67 6.91 0.24
C VAL A 38 -0.79 5.96 -0.57
N ILE A 39 -1.19 4.71 -0.80
CA ILE A 39 -0.42 3.80 -1.67
C ILE A 39 -0.76 3.94 -3.16
N ARG A 40 -1.96 4.43 -3.51
CA ARG A 40 -2.36 4.59 -4.91
C ARG A 40 -1.75 5.83 -5.57
N GLU A 41 -1.65 6.95 -4.84
CA GLU A 41 -0.97 8.17 -5.29
C GLU A 41 0.45 7.91 -5.84
N PRO A 42 1.38 7.28 -5.09
CA PRO A 42 2.72 6.98 -5.56
C PRO A 42 2.75 5.99 -6.73
N ILE A 43 1.81 5.03 -6.78
CA ILE A 43 1.74 4.08 -7.91
C ILE A 43 1.38 4.80 -9.21
N ASN A 44 0.44 5.74 -9.16
CA ASN A 44 0.07 6.55 -10.31
C ASN A 44 1.24 7.44 -10.76
N GLU A 45 1.93 8.08 -9.81
CA GLU A 45 3.13 8.88 -10.09
C GLU A 45 4.25 8.02 -10.72
N LEU A 46 4.48 6.81 -10.20
CA LEU A 46 5.46 5.88 -10.76
C LEU A 46 5.08 5.44 -12.17
N ALA A 47 3.79 5.18 -12.45
CA ALA A 47 3.29 4.82 -13.77
C ALA A 47 3.54 5.95 -14.79
N GLU A 48 3.22 7.20 -14.43
CA GLU A 48 3.51 8.39 -15.24
C GLU A 48 5.01 8.58 -15.48
N ASN A 49 5.82 8.40 -14.43
CA ASN A 49 7.27 8.53 -14.50
C ASN A 49 7.90 7.48 -15.43
N VAL A 50 7.48 6.21 -15.37
CA VAL A 50 8.03 5.18 -16.27
C VAL A 50 7.53 5.35 -17.70
N ALA A 51 6.28 5.75 -17.92
CA ALA A 51 5.76 6.05 -19.26
C ALA A 51 6.53 7.21 -19.91
N THR A 52 6.71 8.30 -19.17
CA THR A 52 7.46 9.48 -19.63
C THR A 52 8.91 9.13 -19.96
N LYS A 53 9.60 8.40 -19.08
CA LYS A 53 10.99 7.95 -19.32
C LYS A 53 11.11 7.01 -20.53
N ALA A 54 10.07 6.23 -20.81
CA ALA A 54 10.01 5.36 -21.99
C ALA A 54 9.56 6.10 -23.27
N ASN A 55 9.28 7.41 -23.18
CA ASN A 55 8.68 8.22 -24.25
C ASN A 55 7.37 7.60 -24.78
N ARG A 56 6.53 7.14 -23.85
CA ARG A 56 5.22 6.53 -24.08
C ARG A 56 4.14 7.32 -23.37
N LYS A 57 2.89 7.11 -23.78
CA LYS A 57 1.75 7.69 -23.08
C LYS A 57 1.25 6.74 -22.00
N LEU A 58 0.66 7.29 -20.94
CA LEU A 58 0.12 6.51 -19.83
C LEU A 58 -1.00 5.56 -20.29
N ASP A 59 -1.83 5.98 -21.25
CA ASP A 59 -2.94 5.21 -21.83
C ASP A 59 -2.48 4.03 -22.70
N GLU A 60 -1.18 3.90 -22.99
CA GLU A 60 -0.59 2.73 -23.65
C GLU A 60 -0.27 1.59 -22.65
N ILE A 61 -0.39 1.81 -21.34
CA ILE A 61 -0.23 0.77 -20.31
C ILE A 61 -1.54 -0.02 -20.20
N VAL A 62 -1.56 -1.20 -20.81
CA VAL A 62 -2.75 -2.08 -20.84
C VAL A 62 -2.78 -3.14 -19.74
N GLU A 63 -1.64 -3.41 -19.11
CA GLU A 63 -1.50 -4.45 -18.09
C GLU A 63 -0.48 -4.02 -17.02
N VAL A 64 -0.78 -4.34 -15.76
CA VAL A 64 0.09 -4.09 -14.61
C VAL A 64 0.10 -5.32 -13.72
N THR A 65 1.29 -5.74 -13.28
CA THR A 65 1.46 -6.80 -12.27
C THR A 65 1.96 -6.20 -10.96
N PHE A 66 1.26 -6.45 -9.86
CA PHE A 66 1.67 -6.05 -8.52
C PHE A 66 2.26 -7.23 -7.75
N VAL A 67 3.37 -6.99 -7.05
CA VAL A 67 4.02 -7.97 -6.18
C VAL A 67 4.21 -7.35 -4.82
N GLY A 68 3.71 -8.01 -3.78
CA GLY A 68 3.84 -7.56 -2.40
C GLY A 68 3.40 -8.64 -1.42
N ASN A 69 3.57 -8.37 -0.13
CA ASN A 69 2.98 -9.23 0.90
C ASN A 69 1.44 -9.10 0.90
N PRO A 70 0.69 -10.04 1.51
CA PRO A 70 -0.77 -10.03 1.49
C PRO A 70 -1.41 -8.75 2.03
N ILE A 71 -0.84 -8.13 3.08
CA ILE A 71 -1.35 -6.89 3.66
C ILE A 71 -1.23 -5.74 2.65
N MET A 72 -0.12 -5.64 1.92
CA MET A 72 0.05 -4.63 0.87
C MET A 72 -0.94 -4.83 -0.28
N HIS A 73 -1.27 -6.08 -0.64
CA HIS A 73 -2.33 -6.33 -1.62
C HIS A 73 -3.70 -5.86 -1.11
N HIS A 74 -4.02 -6.12 0.17
CA HIS A 74 -5.27 -5.67 0.78
C HIS A 74 -5.38 -4.14 0.76
N LEU A 75 -4.35 -3.45 1.24
CA LEU A 75 -4.29 -1.98 1.23
C LEU A 75 -4.35 -1.40 -0.19
N LEU A 76 -3.68 -2.01 -1.17
CA LEU A 76 -3.77 -1.55 -2.56
C LEU A 76 -5.18 -1.67 -3.12
N LEU A 77 -5.86 -2.78 -2.82
CA LEU A 77 -7.20 -3.10 -3.31
C LEU A 77 -8.32 -2.41 -2.52
N GLY A 78 -8.01 -1.78 -1.39
CA GLY A 78 -9.02 -1.20 -0.49
C GLY A 78 -9.79 -2.26 0.30
N ILE A 79 -9.17 -3.41 0.53
CA ILE A 79 -9.71 -4.48 1.36
C ILE A 79 -9.14 -4.29 2.76
N ASN A 80 -9.99 -4.34 3.77
CA ASN A 80 -9.57 -4.18 5.15
C ASN A 80 -8.57 -5.30 5.57
N PRO A 81 -7.36 -4.97 6.04
CA PRO A 81 -6.32 -5.96 6.34
C PRO A 81 -6.42 -6.56 7.76
N LEU A 82 -7.41 -6.18 8.58
CA LEU A 82 -7.47 -6.55 10.00
C LEU A 82 -7.49 -8.06 10.24
N GLU A 83 -8.21 -8.81 9.40
CA GLU A 83 -8.31 -10.27 9.51
C GLU A 83 -6.95 -10.96 9.27
N LEU A 84 -6.05 -10.35 8.48
CA LEU A 84 -4.68 -10.83 8.32
C LEU A 84 -3.81 -10.59 9.56
N GLY A 85 -4.20 -9.61 10.38
CA GLY A 85 -3.61 -9.30 11.67
C GLY A 85 -4.21 -10.11 12.82
N GLY A 86 -4.93 -11.21 12.57
CA GLY A 86 -5.68 -11.96 13.59
C GLY A 86 -4.89 -12.31 14.87
N HIS A 87 -3.59 -12.62 14.75
CA HIS A 87 -2.73 -12.83 15.92
C HIS A 87 -2.51 -11.57 16.76
N LEU A 88 -2.54 -10.38 16.17
CA LEU A 88 -2.40 -9.07 16.82
C LEU A 88 -3.64 -8.70 17.65
N SER A 89 -4.85 -9.04 17.15
CA SER A 89 -6.10 -8.80 17.88
C SER A 89 -6.14 -9.56 19.21
N LEU A 90 -5.60 -10.78 19.24
CA LEU A 90 -5.43 -11.58 20.44
C LEU A 90 -4.29 -11.06 21.31
N TRP A 91 -3.16 -10.67 20.71
CA TRP A 91 -1.98 -10.20 21.46
C TRP A 91 -2.18 -8.83 22.12
N GLN A 92 -2.94 -7.92 21.50
CA GLN A 92 -3.35 -6.65 22.14
C GLN A 92 -4.40 -6.87 23.24
N ARG A 93 -5.35 -7.81 23.05
CA ARG A 93 -6.26 -8.24 24.12
C ARG A 93 -5.54 -8.88 25.31
N MET A 94 -4.38 -9.51 25.09
CA MET A 94 -3.54 -10.06 26.15
C MET A 94 -2.64 -9.03 26.84
N LYS A 95 -2.51 -7.81 26.29
CA LYS A 95 -1.76 -6.68 26.87
C LYS A 95 -2.65 -5.63 27.56
N ALA A 96 -3.97 -5.80 27.51
CA ALA A 96 -4.95 -4.95 28.18
C ALA A 96 -5.35 -5.52 29.54
#